data_AF-A0A0F9B9B0-F1
#
_entry.id   AF-A0A0F9B9B0-F1
#
_cell.length_a   1.000
_cell.length_b   1.000
_cell.length_c   1.000
_cell.angle_alpha   90.00
_cell.angle_beta   90.00
_cell.angle_gamma   90.00
#
_symmetry.space_group_name_H-M   'P 1'
#
loop_
_entity.id
_entity.type
_entity.pdbx_description
1 polymer ?
#
loop_
_entity_poly.entity_id
_entity_poly.type
_entity_poly.pdbx_seq_one_letter_code
_entity_poly.pdbx_strand_id
1 'polypeptide(L)'
;GSRLPHEVGGSSVGYNSPDGYAGSSRPMSYLEHQYDTPWPLSEDYYLITDRRHVLLLDQFGNRELIYRWKGNGFIFSPRPLRSRPLPPELPTRTWQGERSGLEDHKRATISVVNVYNSDFEWPEGLDVKKLRIIQIAPAATPDVTVVNGVPTASSYGTSMARMVLGTVPVEEDGSAYFEAPVGKLIYFQVLDENNMAIQSMRSGTYVHPGEQLTCTGCHESKWDTPARPKTRPIAFRRAPSPIEVELQEARPLTFYRLVEPVFQSTCLPCHRREAEEPMDFSYKALLPWVWYADSRDWAFSMPTGGSRNVAGRFGARESRMGKALLATHGSWLSANDLHRVTLWLDVNSMQYSRYHATYNPGAYAWESQTTAQQEAGEAIWPTFEVDPSNPTGVESGRPLPD
;
A
#
# COMPACT_ATOMS: atom_id res chain seq x y z
N GLY A 1 -12.53 37.16 -30.73
CA GLY A 1 -13.29 36.20 -31.54
C GLY A 1 -12.44 35.77 -32.71
N SER A 2 -12.06 34.50 -32.74
CA SER A 2 -11.74 33.68 -33.91
C SER A 2 -11.11 32.38 -33.36
N ARG A 3 -11.96 31.35 -33.21
CA ARG A 3 -11.58 29.99 -32.83
C ARG A 3 -10.78 29.37 -33.97
N LEU A 4 -9.63 28.76 -33.64
CA LEU A 4 -8.94 27.84 -34.55
C LEU A 4 -9.52 26.42 -34.38
N PRO A 5 -9.52 25.59 -35.44
CA PRO A 5 -10.13 24.26 -35.43
C PRO A 5 -9.26 23.24 -34.69
N HIS A 6 -9.89 22.44 -33.84
CA HIS A 6 -9.31 21.25 -33.21
C HIS A 6 -9.35 20.08 -34.18
N GLU A 7 -8.21 19.73 -34.78
CA GLU A 7 -7.92 18.36 -35.25
C GLU A 7 -6.41 18.13 -35.15
N VAL A 8 -5.98 17.42 -34.10
CA VAL A 8 -4.73 16.64 -34.10
C VAL A 8 -5.07 15.32 -33.42
N GLY A 9 -4.88 14.23 -34.15
CA GLY A 9 -5.20 12.87 -33.74
C GLY A 9 -4.51 12.50 -32.43
N GLY A 10 -5.33 12.35 -31.38
CA GLY A 10 -4.91 11.69 -30.16
C GLY A 10 -4.69 10.21 -30.42
N SER A 11 -3.49 9.72 -30.11
CA SER A 11 -3.27 8.31 -29.85
C SER A 11 -4.24 7.88 -28.74
N SER A 12 -4.97 6.81 -29.02
CA SER A 12 -6.11 6.32 -28.23
C SER A 12 -5.74 6.09 -26.76
N VAL A 13 -6.21 6.98 -25.89
CA VAL A 13 -6.42 6.69 -24.47
C VAL A 13 -7.68 5.83 -24.39
N GLY A 14 -7.52 4.55 -24.12
CA GLY A 14 -8.62 3.60 -23.97
C GLY A 14 -9.39 3.82 -22.67
N TYR A 15 -10.38 4.72 -22.72
CA TYR A 15 -11.53 4.69 -21.83
C TYR A 15 -12.78 4.93 -22.69
N ASN A 16 -13.62 3.90 -22.83
CA ASN A 16 -15.03 4.11 -23.13
C ASN A 16 -15.86 2.98 -22.47
N SER A 17 -16.84 3.42 -21.69
CA SER A 17 -17.99 2.65 -21.22
C SER A 17 -19.05 2.60 -22.36
N PRO A 18 -20.29 2.17 -22.12
CA PRO A 18 -20.80 0.80 -22.03
C PRO A 18 -21.68 0.49 -23.24
N ASP A 19 -21.29 -0.42 -24.14
CA ASP A 19 -22.24 -1.12 -25.04
C ASP A 19 -21.52 -2.23 -25.82
N GLY A 20 -22.09 -3.44 -25.79
CA GLY A 20 -21.88 -4.46 -26.83
C GLY A 20 -20.59 -5.30 -26.79
N TYR A 21 -20.44 -6.19 -25.80
CA TYR A 21 -19.55 -7.34 -25.93
C TYR A 21 -20.17 -8.41 -26.84
N ALA A 22 -19.90 -8.32 -28.14
CA ALA A 22 -19.95 -9.46 -29.04
C ALA A 22 -18.51 -9.93 -29.30
N GLY A 23 -18.25 -11.20 -29.01
CA GLY A 23 -16.91 -11.76 -28.92
C GLY A 23 -16.03 -11.54 -30.14
N SER A 24 -14.82 -11.05 -29.90
CA SER A 24 -13.67 -11.37 -30.73
C SER A 24 -12.55 -11.85 -29.83
N SER A 25 -12.28 -13.16 -29.89
CA SER A 25 -11.12 -13.83 -29.33
C SER A 25 -9.84 -13.38 -30.05
N ARG A 26 -9.40 -12.15 -29.82
CA ARG A 26 -8.02 -11.76 -30.13
C ARG A 26 -7.20 -11.89 -28.85
N PRO A 27 -6.21 -12.80 -28.79
CA PRO A 27 -5.27 -12.79 -27.67
C PRO A 27 -4.61 -11.42 -27.63
N MET A 28 -4.29 -10.92 -26.42
CA MET A 28 -3.38 -9.79 -26.25
C MET A 28 -2.05 -10.15 -26.91
N SER A 29 -1.90 -9.85 -28.20
CA SER A 29 -0.59 -9.66 -28.79
C SER A 29 0.00 -8.50 -28.00
N TYR A 30 1.05 -8.75 -27.23
CA TYR A 30 1.95 -7.72 -26.72
C TYR A 30 2.08 -6.66 -27.82
N LEU A 31 1.60 -5.44 -27.58
CA LEU A 31 1.92 -4.32 -28.43
C LEU A 31 3.45 -4.25 -28.42
N GLU A 32 4.10 -4.71 -29.49
CA GLU A 32 5.55 -4.59 -29.62
C GLU A 32 5.85 -3.09 -29.50
N HIS A 33 6.46 -2.70 -28.38
CA HIS A 33 6.94 -1.35 -28.19
C HIS A 33 7.88 -1.04 -29.37
N GLN A 34 7.45 -0.15 -30.27
CA GLN A 34 8.22 0.15 -31.48
C GLN A 34 9.56 0.82 -31.15
N TYR A 35 9.65 1.46 -29.98
CA TYR A 35 10.82 2.22 -29.54
C TYR A 35 11.11 2.01 -28.06
N ASP A 36 12.40 2.04 -27.72
CA ASP A 36 12.94 1.90 -26.37
C ASP A 36 13.82 3.12 -26.00
N THR A 37 13.90 3.40 -24.69
CA THR A 37 14.91 4.30 -24.06
C THR A 37 15.08 5.69 -24.72
N PRO A 38 14.03 6.52 -24.79
CA PRO A 38 14.14 7.85 -25.38
C PRO A 38 15.11 8.73 -24.59
N TRP A 39 15.89 9.53 -25.30
CA TRP A 39 16.74 10.58 -24.73
C TRP A 39 16.34 11.94 -25.32
N PRO A 40 15.75 12.85 -24.52
CA PRO A 40 15.34 14.17 -25.00
C PRO A 40 16.56 15.03 -25.33
N LEU A 41 16.56 15.61 -26.55
CA LEU A 41 17.55 16.60 -26.98
C LEU A 41 17.03 18.02 -26.73
N SER A 42 15.74 18.24 -27.00
CA SER A 42 14.93 19.45 -26.76
C SER A 42 13.45 19.05 -26.56
N GLU A 43 12.53 20.02 -26.48
CA GLU A 43 11.08 19.76 -26.49
C GLU A 43 10.60 19.13 -27.81
N ASP A 44 11.33 19.39 -28.90
CA ASP A 44 10.94 18.97 -30.24
C ASP A 44 11.63 17.70 -30.73
N TYR A 45 12.77 17.32 -30.15
CA TYR A 45 13.64 16.26 -30.67
C TYR A 45 14.12 15.28 -29.61
N TYR A 46 14.14 14.00 -29.99
CA TYR A 46 14.47 12.87 -29.11
C TYR A 46 15.35 11.86 -29.86
N LEU A 47 16.37 11.31 -29.20
CA LEU A 47 17.01 10.09 -29.68
C LEU A 47 16.23 8.88 -29.18
N ILE A 48 15.93 7.94 -30.05
CA ILE A 48 15.23 6.70 -29.71
C ILE A 48 15.97 5.51 -30.33
N THR A 49 15.63 4.31 -29.89
CA THR A 49 16.10 3.08 -30.51
C THR A 49 14.96 2.13 -30.79
N ASP A 50 15.02 1.41 -31.92
CA ASP A 50 14.16 0.25 -32.23
C ASP A 50 14.92 -1.08 -32.01
N ARG A 51 15.96 -1.03 -31.16
CA ARG A 51 16.94 -2.08 -30.85
C ARG A 51 17.98 -2.35 -31.94
N ARG A 52 17.75 -1.93 -33.18
CA ARG A 52 18.69 -2.10 -34.30
C ARG A 52 19.18 -0.77 -34.88
N HIS A 53 18.49 0.31 -34.61
CA HIS A 53 18.80 1.64 -35.09
C HIS A 53 18.78 2.64 -33.94
N VAL A 54 19.65 3.65 -34.02
CA VAL A 54 19.43 4.93 -33.33
C VAL A 54 18.73 5.83 -34.33
N LEU A 55 17.59 6.39 -33.91
CA LEU A 55 16.80 7.30 -34.72
C LEU A 55 16.69 8.65 -34.00
N LEU A 56 16.66 9.73 -34.77
CA LEU A 56 16.17 11.02 -34.31
C LEU A 56 14.66 11.07 -34.59
N LEU A 57 13.88 11.30 -33.54
CA LEU A 57 12.45 11.47 -33.58
C LEU A 57 12.11 12.93 -33.31
N ASP A 58 11.22 13.50 -34.11
CA ASP A 58 10.63 14.81 -33.82
C ASP A 58 9.22 14.71 -33.19
N GLN A 59 8.71 15.84 -32.70
CA GLN A 59 7.37 15.92 -32.08
C GLN A 59 6.21 15.57 -33.03
N PHE A 60 6.42 15.58 -34.35
CA PHE A 60 5.41 15.23 -35.36
C PHE A 60 5.46 13.74 -35.75
N GLY A 61 6.38 12.97 -35.17
CA GLY A 61 6.56 11.55 -35.46
C GLY A 61 7.47 11.25 -36.66
N ASN A 62 8.12 12.27 -37.23
CA ASN A 62 9.12 12.05 -38.27
C ASN A 62 10.37 11.42 -37.68
N ARG A 63 11.04 10.59 -38.49
CA ARG A 63 12.16 9.77 -38.05
C ARG A 63 13.32 9.89 -39.03
N GLU A 64 14.50 10.15 -38.50
CA GLU A 64 15.74 10.14 -39.25
C GLU A 64 16.69 9.09 -38.68
N LEU A 65 17.28 8.29 -39.56
CA LEU A 65 18.24 7.26 -39.17
C LEU A 65 19.59 7.90 -38.82
N ILE A 66 20.00 7.79 -37.55
CA ILE A 66 21.31 8.25 -37.08
C ILE A 66 22.36 7.15 -37.18
N TYR A 67 22.01 5.93 -36.80
CA TYR A 67 22.95 4.81 -36.77
C TYR A 67 22.25 3.47 -36.94
N ARG A 68 22.89 2.53 -37.65
CA ARG A 68 22.42 1.14 -37.78
C ARG A 68 23.41 0.19 -37.11
N TRP A 69 22.95 -0.51 -36.08
CA TRP A 69 23.70 -1.57 -35.40
C TRP A 69 23.80 -2.81 -36.28
N LYS A 70 25.04 -3.25 -36.54
CA LYS A 70 25.34 -4.44 -37.35
C LYS A 70 25.84 -5.63 -36.52
N GLY A 71 26.07 -5.43 -35.22
CA GLY A 71 26.53 -6.50 -34.33
C GLY A 71 25.41 -7.43 -33.88
N ASN A 72 25.82 -8.39 -33.06
CA ASN A 72 24.92 -9.26 -32.32
C ASN A 72 24.28 -8.48 -31.16
N GLY A 73 23.07 -8.86 -30.76
CA GLY A 73 22.33 -8.21 -29.67
C GLY A 73 21.59 -6.93 -30.08
N PHE A 74 21.19 -6.16 -29.05
CA PHE A 74 20.35 -4.97 -29.15
C PHE A 74 21.07 -3.74 -28.58
N ILE A 75 20.80 -2.58 -29.16
CA ILE A 75 21.30 -1.30 -28.67
C ILE A 75 20.22 -0.55 -27.89
N PHE A 76 20.59 -0.03 -26.72
CA PHE A 76 19.71 0.70 -25.81
C PHE A 76 20.35 2.01 -25.35
N SER A 77 19.52 2.94 -24.90
CA SER A 77 19.92 4.19 -24.24
C SER A 77 20.92 5.02 -25.05
N PRO A 78 20.56 5.50 -26.26
CA PRO A 78 21.42 6.44 -26.97
C PRO A 78 21.64 7.69 -26.10
N ARG A 79 22.91 8.00 -25.81
CA ARG A 79 23.29 9.19 -25.02
C ARG A 79 24.23 10.06 -25.85
N PRO A 80 23.86 11.31 -26.18
CA PRO A 80 24.76 12.22 -26.85
C PRO A 80 25.89 12.64 -25.90
N LEU A 81 27.13 12.64 -26.38
CA LEU A 81 28.25 13.21 -25.65
C LEU A 81 28.19 14.74 -25.77
N ARG A 82 27.59 15.40 -24.77
CA ARG A 82 27.49 16.86 -24.71
C ARG A 82 27.60 17.35 -23.27
N SER A 83 28.07 18.60 -23.11
CA SER A 83 27.97 19.29 -21.82
C SER A 83 26.50 19.46 -21.41
N ARG A 84 26.21 19.35 -20.11
CA ARG A 84 24.89 19.58 -19.52
C ARG A 84 25.02 20.50 -18.32
N PRO A 85 24.07 21.41 -18.07
CA PRO A 85 24.02 22.18 -16.83
C PRO A 85 24.01 21.24 -15.62
N LEU A 86 24.82 21.56 -14.62
CA LEU A 86 24.79 20.86 -13.33
C LEU A 86 23.42 21.12 -12.68
N PRO A 87 22.66 20.09 -12.27
CA PRO A 87 21.44 20.28 -11.49
C PRO A 87 21.73 21.06 -10.20
N PRO A 88 20.78 21.87 -9.70
CA PRO A 88 20.97 22.56 -8.43
C PRO A 88 21.17 21.56 -7.28
N GLU A 89 22.06 21.90 -6.35
CA GLU A 89 22.26 21.12 -5.13
C GLU A 89 21.13 21.41 -4.14
N LEU A 90 20.48 20.35 -3.64
CA LEU A 90 19.43 20.45 -2.63
C LEU A 90 20.03 20.18 -1.25
N PRO A 91 19.76 21.01 -0.23
CA PRO A 91 20.28 20.78 1.11
C PRO A 91 19.70 19.49 1.70
N THR A 92 20.57 18.63 2.26
CA THR A 92 20.13 17.43 2.98
C THR A 92 19.39 17.83 4.26
N ARG A 93 18.13 17.42 4.40
CA ARG A 93 17.27 17.71 5.58
C ARG A 93 17.00 16.50 6.47
N THR A 94 17.76 15.43 6.28
CA THR A 94 17.62 14.12 6.95
C THR A 94 18.92 13.75 7.66
N TRP A 95 18.86 12.95 8.71
CA TRP A 95 20.02 12.50 9.49
C TRP A 95 20.53 11.12 9.06
N GLN A 96 20.81 10.99 7.76
CA GLN A 96 21.40 9.80 7.16
C GLN A 96 22.73 10.14 6.45
N GLY A 97 23.51 9.11 6.11
CA GLY A 97 24.81 9.31 5.47
C GLY A 97 25.77 10.11 6.35
N GLU A 98 26.37 11.17 5.79
CA GLU A 98 27.33 12.04 6.50
C GLU A 98 26.72 12.77 7.71
N ARG A 99 25.39 12.97 7.74
CA ARG A 99 24.68 13.57 8.88
C ARG A 99 24.29 12.56 9.97
N SER A 100 24.58 11.28 9.76
CA SER A 100 24.25 10.24 10.74
C SER A 100 24.98 10.49 12.06
N GLY A 101 24.25 10.44 13.18
CA GLY A 101 24.82 10.56 14.52
C GLY A 101 25.10 11.97 15.03
N LEU A 102 24.86 13.02 14.22
CA LEU A 102 24.99 14.40 14.68
C LEU A 102 24.07 14.71 15.88
N GLU A 103 24.52 15.60 16.76
CA GLU A 103 23.82 15.94 18.02
C GLU A 103 22.50 16.68 17.79
N ASP A 104 22.36 17.37 16.66
CA ASP A 104 21.16 18.11 16.27
C ASP A 104 20.02 17.20 15.72
N HIS A 105 20.21 15.88 15.73
CA HIS A 105 19.23 14.89 15.26
C HIS A 105 17.93 14.95 16.07
N LYS A 106 16.87 15.46 15.45
CA LYS A 106 15.49 15.43 15.95
C LYS A 106 14.74 14.19 15.48
N ARG A 107 13.71 13.74 16.20
CA ARG A 107 12.84 12.65 15.74
C ARG A 107 12.15 13.00 14.43
N ALA A 108 12.03 11.99 13.57
CA ALA A 108 11.17 12.04 12.41
C ALA A 108 9.69 12.13 12.81
N THR A 109 8.90 12.88 12.04
CA THR A 109 7.45 13.01 12.27
C THR A 109 6.68 12.97 10.96
N ILE A 110 5.40 12.62 11.07
CA ILE A 110 4.44 12.68 9.98
C ILE A 110 3.30 13.59 10.40
N SER A 111 2.89 14.46 9.49
CA SER A 111 1.74 15.33 9.67
C SER A 111 0.77 15.23 8.50
N VAL A 112 -0.53 15.31 8.79
CA VAL A 112 -1.60 15.39 7.80
C VAL A 112 -2.36 16.67 8.07
N VAL A 113 -2.44 17.54 7.06
CA VAL A 113 -3.09 18.86 7.21
C VAL A 113 -4.60 18.69 7.38
N ASN A 114 -5.25 17.91 6.51
CA ASN A 114 -6.67 17.59 6.61
C ASN A 114 -6.98 16.29 5.85
N VAL A 115 -7.36 15.21 6.56
CA VAL A 115 -7.74 13.94 5.93
C VAL A 115 -8.90 14.09 4.95
N TYR A 116 -9.82 15.04 5.17
CA TYR A 116 -10.99 15.27 4.31
C TYR A 116 -10.65 15.99 3.00
N ASN A 117 -9.43 16.49 2.84
CA ASN A 117 -8.95 16.98 1.56
C ASN A 117 -8.59 15.78 0.67
N SER A 118 -9.52 15.36 -0.18
CA SER A 118 -9.41 14.16 -1.02
C SER A 118 -9.97 14.40 -2.42
N ASP A 119 -9.53 13.61 -3.39
CA ASP A 119 -10.12 13.56 -4.74
C ASP A 119 -11.25 12.52 -4.88
N PHE A 120 -11.79 12.06 -3.75
CA PHE A 120 -12.92 11.13 -3.65
C PHE A 120 -13.98 11.63 -2.65
N GLU A 121 -15.18 11.09 -2.76
CA GLU A 121 -16.32 11.40 -1.88
C GLU A 121 -16.25 10.62 -0.57
N TRP A 122 -16.51 11.31 0.55
CA TRP A 122 -16.61 10.70 1.86
C TRP A 122 -18.01 10.14 2.09
N PRO A 123 -18.13 8.93 2.68
CA PRO A 123 -19.44 8.36 3.04
C PRO A 123 -20.13 9.21 4.10
N GLU A 124 -21.45 9.39 3.96
CA GLU A 124 -22.27 10.11 4.94
C GLU A 124 -22.28 9.41 6.31
N GLY A 125 -22.30 10.22 7.38
CA GLY A 125 -22.44 9.73 8.75
C GLY A 125 -21.21 9.02 9.33
N LEU A 126 -20.06 9.02 8.63
CA LEU A 126 -18.80 8.49 9.13
C LEU A 126 -17.80 9.61 9.41
N ASP A 127 -17.48 9.77 10.70
CA ASP A 127 -16.45 10.71 11.15
C ASP A 127 -15.11 10.00 11.31
N VAL A 128 -14.01 10.67 10.92
CA VAL A 128 -12.67 10.16 11.17
C VAL A 128 -12.27 10.51 12.61
N LYS A 129 -11.83 9.51 13.37
CA LYS A 129 -11.34 9.67 14.76
C LYS A 129 -9.86 9.34 14.92
N LYS A 130 -9.34 8.41 14.11
CA LYS A 130 -7.94 7.95 14.22
C LYS A 130 -7.34 7.65 12.85
N LEU A 131 -6.01 7.64 12.80
CA LEU A 131 -5.23 7.04 11.72
C LEU A 131 -4.54 5.78 12.24
N ARG A 132 -4.77 4.65 11.56
CA ARG A 132 -4.00 3.42 11.74
C ARG A 132 -2.76 3.45 10.88
N ILE A 133 -1.63 3.07 11.44
CA ILE A 133 -0.33 2.98 10.78
C ILE A 133 0.00 1.51 10.63
N ILE A 134 0.24 1.05 9.39
CA ILE A 134 0.49 -0.36 9.08
C ILE A 134 1.80 -0.45 8.32
N GLN A 135 2.71 -1.30 8.80
CA GLN A 135 3.91 -1.68 8.06
C GLN A 135 3.60 -2.84 7.12
N ILE A 136 4.08 -2.73 5.88
CA ILE A 136 4.22 -3.86 4.97
C ILE A 136 5.62 -4.43 5.15
N ALA A 137 5.71 -5.72 5.48
CA ALA A 137 6.98 -6.40 5.59
C ALA A 137 7.44 -6.87 4.20
N PRO A 138 8.69 -6.59 3.80
CA PRO A 138 9.21 -7.06 2.52
C PRO A 138 9.36 -8.58 2.51
N ALA A 139 9.13 -9.18 1.34
CA ALA A 139 9.42 -10.59 1.14
C ALA A 139 10.93 -10.81 1.08
N ALA A 140 11.39 -11.80 1.84
CA ALA A 140 12.79 -12.26 1.83
C ALA A 140 13.17 -13.03 0.56
N THR A 141 12.20 -13.31 -0.32
CA THR A 141 12.34 -14.22 -1.44
C THR A 141 11.87 -13.60 -2.75
N PRO A 142 12.51 -13.97 -3.89
CA PRO A 142 12.11 -13.47 -5.20
C PRO A 142 10.71 -13.93 -5.64
N ASP A 143 10.27 -15.10 -5.17
CA ASP A 143 8.93 -15.61 -5.43
C ASP A 143 8.00 -15.23 -4.28
N VAL A 144 7.10 -14.30 -4.55
CA VAL A 144 6.05 -13.82 -3.63
C VAL A 144 4.72 -14.52 -3.86
N THR A 145 4.63 -15.45 -4.82
CA THR A 145 3.35 -16.05 -5.22
C THR A 145 3.18 -17.44 -4.66
N VAL A 146 4.17 -18.32 -4.80
CA VAL A 146 4.11 -19.70 -4.33
C VAL A 146 5.53 -20.22 -4.11
N VAL A 147 5.86 -20.70 -2.91
CA VAL A 147 7.02 -21.58 -2.73
C VAL A 147 6.47 -22.99 -2.48
N ASN A 148 6.72 -23.94 -3.38
CA ASN A 148 6.30 -25.35 -3.25
C ASN A 148 4.79 -25.58 -2.99
N GLY A 149 3.91 -24.84 -3.66
CA GLY A 149 2.46 -24.93 -3.45
C GLY A 149 1.95 -24.22 -2.19
N VAL A 150 2.83 -23.57 -1.43
CA VAL A 150 2.50 -22.80 -0.22
C VAL A 150 2.47 -21.31 -0.56
N PRO A 151 1.32 -20.63 -0.38
CA PRO A 151 1.23 -19.19 -0.58
C PRO A 151 2.05 -18.42 0.43
N THR A 152 2.67 -17.32 0.00
CA THR A 152 3.84 -16.79 0.72
C THR A 152 3.52 -15.89 1.92
N ALA A 153 2.29 -15.39 2.08
CA ALA A 153 1.83 -14.66 3.28
C ALA A 153 0.30 -14.66 3.46
N SER A 154 -0.44 -14.70 2.35
CA SER A 154 -1.85 -15.03 2.30
C SER A 154 -2.07 -16.09 1.24
N SER A 155 -3.06 -16.97 1.40
CA SER A 155 -3.39 -17.90 0.33
C SER A 155 -3.91 -17.25 -0.96
N TYR A 156 -4.12 -15.93 -0.99
CA TYR A 156 -4.86 -15.19 -2.02
C TYR A 156 -4.01 -14.06 -2.61
N GLY A 157 -3.23 -14.39 -3.66
CA GLY A 157 -2.56 -13.42 -4.52
C GLY A 157 -1.31 -12.78 -3.94
N THR A 158 -0.92 -11.63 -4.50
CA THR A 158 0.29 -10.85 -4.18
C THR A 158 0.20 -10.08 -2.84
N SER A 159 -0.70 -10.47 -1.93
CA SER A 159 -0.89 -9.79 -0.65
C SER A 159 0.32 -9.96 0.25
N MET A 160 0.90 -8.84 0.69
CA MET A 160 2.14 -8.82 1.45
C MET A 160 1.92 -8.96 2.96
N ALA A 161 2.90 -9.51 3.68
CA ALA A 161 2.85 -9.59 5.14
C ALA A 161 2.70 -8.19 5.77
N ARG A 162 1.89 -8.07 6.83
CA ARG A 162 1.53 -6.80 7.45
C ARG A 162 1.71 -6.83 8.96
N MET A 163 1.99 -5.67 9.54
CA MET A 163 1.98 -5.46 10.98
C MET A 163 1.32 -4.13 11.29
N VAL A 164 0.38 -4.14 12.22
CA VAL A 164 -0.35 -2.93 12.60
C VAL A 164 0.47 -2.19 13.64
N LEU A 165 1.22 -1.15 13.25
CA LEU A 165 2.10 -0.38 14.13
C LEU A 165 1.35 0.51 15.11
N GLY A 166 0.05 0.74 14.91
CA GLY A 166 -0.85 1.31 15.91
C GLY A 166 -1.72 2.43 15.38
N THR A 167 -2.27 3.20 16.30
CA THR A 167 -3.11 4.35 15.96
C THR A 167 -2.60 5.65 16.56
N VAL A 168 -3.00 6.74 15.92
CA VAL A 168 -2.79 8.11 16.36
C VAL A 168 -4.10 8.88 16.19
N PRO A 169 -4.38 9.89 17.04
CA PRO A 169 -5.61 10.64 16.96
C PRO A 169 -5.67 11.51 15.69
N VAL A 170 -6.88 11.64 15.15
CA VAL A 170 -7.25 12.66 14.16
C VAL A 170 -8.14 13.67 14.86
N GLU A 171 -7.80 14.94 14.74
CA GLU A 171 -8.54 16.03 15.36
C GLU A 171 -9.83 16.35 14.58
N GLU A 172 -10.73 17.11 15.18
CA GLU A 172 -12.03 17.48 14.58
C GLU A 172 -11.90 18.24 13.24
N ASP A 173 -10.79 18.95 13.02
CA ASP A 173 -10.51 19.63 11.74
C ASP A 173 -9.89 18.70 10.67
N GLY A 174 -9.82 17.40 10.96
CA GLY A 174 -9.24 16.37 10.10
C GLY A 174 -7.71 16.30 10.15
N SER A 175 -7.05 17.07 11.02
CA SER A 175 -5.59 17.08 11.09
C SER A 175 -5.02 15.98 11.97
N ALA A 176 -3.81 15.52 11.66
CA ALA A 176 -3.07 14.55 12.48
C ALA A 176 -1.59 14.91 12.54
N TYR A 177 -0.95 14.62 13.67
CA TYR A 177 0.47 14.88 13.87
C TYR A 177 1.08 13.86 14.84
N PHE A 178 2.10 13.12 14.40
CA PHE A 178 2.60 11.95 15.13
C PHE A 178 4.05 11.59 14.82
N GLU A 179 4.65 10.81 15.72
CA GLU A 179 6.02 10.30 15.58
C GLU A 179 6.11 9.28 14.44
N ALA A 180 7.15 9.38 13.60
CA ALA A 180 7.25 8.56 12.39
C ALA A 180 7.96 7.22 12.64
N PRO A 181 7.44 6.10 12.09
CA PRO A 181 8.21 4.89 11.85
C PRO A 181 9.32 5.16 10.82
N VAL A 182 10.59 5.11 11.23
CA VAL A 182 11.72 5.38 10.33
C VAL A 182 12.14 4.12 9.57
N GLY A 183 12.42 4.28 8.27
CA GLY A 183 12.96 3.20 7.43
C GLY A 183 12.02 2.01 7.22
N LYS A 184 10.71 2.25 7.35
CA LYS A 184 9.66 1.23 7.20
C LYS A 184 8.72 1.61 6.06
N LEU A 185 8.39 0.64 5.21
CA LEU A 185 7.30 0.79 4.23
C LEU A 185 5.96 0.77 4.97
N ILE A 186 5.35 1.94 5.11
CA ILE A 186 4.09 2.13 5.85
C ILE A 186 2.96 2.64 4.96
N TYR A 187 1.73 2.34 5.37
CA TYR A 187 0.53 2.94 4.81
C TYR A 187 -0.48 3.23 5.92
N PHE A 188 -1.50 4.04 5.58
CA PHE A 188 -2.48 4.52 6.55
C PHE A 188 -3.89 4.01 6.26
N GLN A 189 -4.68 3.84 7.32
CA GLN A 189 -6.14 3.75 7.25
C GLN A 189 -6.74 4.83 8.14
N VAL A 190 -7.70 5.59 7.62
CA VAL A 190 -8.54 6.44 8.48
C VAL A 190 -9.61 5.58 9.13
N LEU A 191 -9.82 5.78 10.42
CA LEU A 191 -10.73 4.99 11.23
C LEU A 191 -11.87 5.83 11.80
N ASP A 192 -13.02 5.20 11.96
CA ASP A 192 -14.17 5.74 12.69
C ASP A 192 -14.06 5.57 14.22
N GLU A 193 -15.12 5.89 14.95
CA GLU A 193 -15.23 5.71 16.41
C GLU A 193 -15.16 4.24 16.86
N ASN A 194 -15.42 3.29 15.97
CA ASN A 194 -15.39 1.85 16.25
C ASN A 194 -14.04 1.21 15.88
N ASN A 195 -13.03 2.02 15.53
CA ASN A 195 -11.74 1.59 14.99
C ASN A 195 -11.84 0.78 13.68
N MET A 196 -12.88 0.99 12.87
CA MET A 196 -13.05 0.37 11.56
C MET A 196 -12.56 1.30 10.45
N ALA A 197 -11.88 0.73 9.46
CA ALA A 197 -11.34 1.47 8.33
C ALA A 197 -12.45 2.06 7.44
N ILE A 198 -12.43 3.37 7.26
CA ILE A 198 -13.29 4.09 6.30
C ILE A 198 -12.61 4.10 4.93
N GLN A 199 -11.32 4.39 4.88
CA GLN A 199 -10.52 4.46 3.66
C GLN A 199 -9.12 3.90 3.94
N SER A 200 -8.57 3.14 2.99
CA SER A 200 -7.25 2.53 3.11
C SER A 200 -6.32 3.02 2.01
N MET A 201 -5.14 3.49 2.37
CA MET A 201 -4.11 3.81 1.39
C MET A 201 -3.69 2.52 0.65
N ARG A 202 -3.77 2.53 -0.69
CA ARG A 202 -3.31 1.43 -1.58
C ARG A 202 -1.97 1.75 -2.25
N SER A 203 -1.10 2.38 -1.47
CA SER A 203 0.29 2.67 -1.79
C SER A 203 1.08 2.62 -0.48
N GLY A 204 2.39 2.77 -0.54
CA GLY A 204 3.22 2.90 0.66
C GLY A 204 4.02 4.19 0.62
N THR A 205 4.41 4.65 1.80
CA THR A 205 5.38 5.71 2.00
C THR A 205 6.40 5.26 3.04
N TYR A 206 7.43 6.06 3.26
CA TYR A 206 8.47 5.82 4.26
C TYR A 206 9.06 7.16 4.69
N VAL A 207 9.76 7.15 5.82
CA VAL A 207 10.37 8.34 6.40
C VAL A 207 11.82 8.05 6.75
N HIS A 208 12.72 8.97 6.40
CA HIS A 208 14.13 8.92 6.76
C HIS A 208 14.38 9.42 8.20
N PRO A 209 15.54 9.09 8.81
CA PRO A 209 15.89 9.63 10.14
C PRO A 209 15.76 11.16 10.20
N GLY A 210 15.03 11.66 11.19
CA GLY A 210 14.76 13.08 11.41
C GLY A 210 13.90 13.82 10.37
N GLU A 211 13.37 13.14 9.36
CA GLU A 211 12.53 13.76 8.33
C GLU A 211 11.17 14.24 8.89
N GLN A 212 10.69 15.37 8.37
CA GLN A 212 9.39 15.96 8.73
C GLN A 212 8.44 15.85 7.53
N LEU A 213 7.79 14.69 7.38
CA LEU A 213 6.89 14.42 6.25
C LEU A 213 5.54 15.10 6.47
N THR A 214 5.02 15.78 5.44
CA THR A 214 3.71 16.43 5.48
C THR A 214 2.86 16.00 4.30
N CYS A 215 1.66 15.49 4.58
CA CYS A 215 0.63 15.21 3.60
C CYS A 215 -0.42 16.33 3.62
N THR A 216 -0.80 16.87 2.46
CA THR A 216 -1.85 17.89 2.38
C THR A 216 -3.23 17.29 2.65
N GLY A 217 -3.45 16.05 2.21
CA GLY A 217 -4.72 15.38 2.38
C GLY A 217 -4.65 13.87 2.21
N CYS A 218 -5.81 13.22 2.23
CA CYS A 218 -5.93 11.78 1.96
C CYS A 218 -6.18 11.61 0.46
N HIS A 219 -5.11 11.53 -0.33
CA HIS A 219 -5.20 11.44 -1.79
C HIS A 219 -5.79 12.71 -2.41
N GLU A 220 -5.23 13.87 -2.06
CA GLU A 220 -5.61 15.16 -2.63
C GLU A 220 -5.35 15.24 -4.14
N SER A 221 -6.01 16.20 -4.81
CA SER A 221 -5.78 16.46 -6.23
C SER A 221 -4.32 16.84 -6.50
N LYS A 222 -3.71 16.11 -7.44
CA LYS A 222 -2.31 16.34 -7.88
C LYS A 222 -2.19 17.49 -8.88
N TRP A 223 -3.33 17.96 -9.39
CA TRP A 223 -3.41 19.00 -10.42
C TRP A 223 -3.73 20.38 -9.83
N ASP A 224 -4.08 20.41 -8.54
CA ASP A 224 -4.43 21.64 -7.85
C ASP A 224 -3.27 22.14 -7.00
N THR A 225 -3.19 23.46 -6.86
CA THR A 225 -2.30 24.07 -5.87
C THR A 225 -2.84 23.76 -4.48
N PRO A 226 -2.02 23.23 -3.54
CA PRO A 226 -2.45 23.00 -2.17
C PRO A 226 -3.05 24.26 -1.55
N ALA A 227 -4.29 24.16 -1.09
CA ALA A 227 -4.94 25.27 -0.40
C ALA A 227 -4.16 25.57 0.88
N ARG A 228 -3.81 26.86 1.09
CA ARG A 228 -3.21 27.28 2.36
C ARG A 228 -4.31 27.27 3.43
N PRO A 229 -4.18 26.49 4.52
CA PRO A 229 -5.19 26.48 5.56
C PRO A 229 -5.30 27.87 6.20
N LYS A 230 -6.54 28.32 6.44
CA LYS A 230 -6.82 29.65 7.02
C LYS A 230 -6.29 29.80 8.44
N THR A 231 -6.22 28.68 9.16
CA THR A 231 -5.73 28.58 10.54
C THR A 231 -4.73 27.43 10.64
N ARG A 232 -3.80 27.52 11.60
CA ARG A 232 -2.91 26.38 11.91
C ARG A 232 -3.76 25.17 12.33
N PRO A 233 -3.59 23.99 11.70
CA PRO A 233 -4.35 22.79 12.05
C PRO A 233 -4.24 22.44 13.54
N ILE A 234 -5.28 21.86 14.13
CA ILE A 234 -5.37 21.58 15.57
C ILE A 234 -4.21 20.68 16.02
N ALA A 235 -3.94 19.60 15.29
CA ALA A 235 -2.91 18.63 15.65
C ALA A 235 -1.51 19.28 15.70
N PHE A 236 -1.30 20.35 14.93
CA PHE A 236 0.00 21.02 14.81
C PHE A 236 0.23 21.99 15.96
N ARG A 237 -0.74 22.17 16.88
CA ARG A 237 -0.63 23.07 18.05
C ARG A 237 -0.10 22.34 19.29
N ARG A 238 0.12 21.04 19.19
CA ARG A 238 0.66 20.17 20.24
C ARG A 238 1.86 19.40 19.72
N ALA A 239 2.57 18.72 20.63
CA ALA A 239 3.61 17.77 20.27
C ALA A 239 3.04 16.62 19.41
N PRO A 240 3.86 15.99 18.56
CA PRO A 240 3.45 14.80 17.81
C PRO A 240 3.00 13.71 18.78
N SER A 241 1.88 13.06 18.45
CA SER A 241 1.38 11.92 19.23
C SER A 241 2.32 10.72 19.13
N PRO A 242 2.59 10.02 20.24
CA PRO A 242 3.16 8.69 20.18
C PRO A 242 2.18 7.73 19.49
N ILE A 243 2.69 6.65 18.92
CA ILE A 243 1.85 5.62 18.29
C ILE A 243 1.30 4.69 19.37
N GLU A 244 -0.01 4.65 19.53
CA GLU A 244 -0.69 3.80 20.51
C GLU A 244 -0.93 2.39 19.97
N VAL A 245 -0.69 1.38 20.81
CA VAL A 245 -0.91 -0.01 20.42
C VAL A 245 -2.38 -0.37 20.49
N GLU A 246 -2.97 -0.71 19.35
CA GLU A 246 -4.37 -1.19 19.28
C GLU A 246 -4.50 -2.61 19.85
N LEU A 247 -3.76 -3.56 19.26
CA LEU A 247 -3.70 -4.97 19.68
C LEU A 247 -2.27 -5.49 19.52
N GLN A 248 -1.71 -6.07 20.58
CA GLN A 248 -0.34 -6.58 20.56
C GLN A 248 -0.21 -7.78 19.61
N GLU A 249 -1.28 -8.55 19.48
CA GLU A 249 -1.36 -9.74 18.63
C GLU A 249 -1.39 -9.41 17.13
N ALA A 250 -1.62 -8.15 16.77
CA ALA A 250 -1.50 -7.64 15.40
C ALA A 250 -0.05 -7.23 15.03
N ARG A 251 0.91 -7.45 15.95
CA ARG A 251 2.35 -7.18 15.77
C ARG A 251 3.19 -8.39 16.14
N PRO A 252 3.52 -9.27 15.18
CA PRO A 252 3.12 -9.20 13.76
C PRO A 252 1.76 -9.89 13.51
N LEU A 253 1.04 -9.55 12.44
CA LEU A 253 -0.37 -9.97 12.26
C LEU A 253 -0.49 -11.37 11.63
N THR A 254 -1.11 -12.30 12.33
CA THR A 254 -1.44 -13.66 11.83
C THR A 254 -2.90 -14.02 12.12
N PHE A 255 -3.48 -14.86 11.27
CA PHE A 255 -4.81 -15.44 11.50
C PHE A 255 -4.87 -16.22 12.83
N TYR A 256 -3.91 -17.11 13.04
CA TYR A 256 -3.87 -18.08 14.14
C TYR A 256 -3.72 -17.40 15.51
N ARG A 257 -3.00 -16.28 15.58
CA ARG A 257 -2.81 -15.57 16.84
C ARG A 257 -3.91 -14.54 17.10
N LEU A 258 -4.42 -13.90 16.05
CA LEU A 258 -5.34 -12.76 16.19
C LEU A 258 -6.81 -13.21 16.28
N VAL A 259 -7.27 -14.08 15.38
CA VAL A 259 -8.71 -14.34 15.19
C VAL A 259 -9.12 -15.79 15.37
N GLU A 260 -8.23 -16.76 15.14
CA GLU A 260 -8.58 -18.17 15.34
C GLU A 260 -9.09 -18.47 16.76
N PRO A 261 -8.50 -17.95 17.86
CA PRO A 261 -9.02 -18.20 19.20
C PRO A 261 -10.43 -17.65 19.41
N VAL A 262 -10.75 -16.51 18.77
CA VAL A 262 -12.10 -15.91 18.79
C VAL A 262 -13.07 -16.82 18.03
N PHE A 263 -12.70 -17.26 16.83
CA PHE A 263 -13.56 -18.12 16.03
C PHE A 263 -13.85 -19.46 16.70
N GLN A 264 -12.83 -20.09 17.30
CA GLN A 264 -12.99 -21.39 17.96
C GLN A 264 -13.83 -21.32 19.23
N SER A 265 -13.64 -20.27 20.05
CA SER A 265 -14.31 -20.15 21.34
C SER A 265 -15.67 -19.45 21.29
N THR A 266 -15.83 -18.47 20.40
CA THR A 266 -17.01 -17.60 20.37
C THR A 266 -17.98 -17.95 19.23
N CYS A 267 -17.46 -18.21 18.02
CA CYS A 267 -18.31 -18.37 16.83
C CYS A 267 -18.72 -19.83 16.60
N LEU A 268 -17.72 -20.72 16.51
CA LEU A 268 -17.89 -22.11 16.09
C LEU A 268 -18.94 -22.92 16.89
N PRO A 269 -19.08 -22.78 18.22
CA PRO A 269 -20.05 -23.57 18.99
C PRO A 269 -21.50 -23.34 18.54
N CYS A 270 -21.90 -22.08 18.31
CA CYS A 270 -23.26 -21.75 17.89
C CYS A 270 -23.48 -22.04 16.41
N HIS A 271 -22.52 -21.71 15.54
CA HIS A 271 -22.61 -22.00 14.11
C HIS A 271 -22.82 -23.50 13.83
N ARG A 272 -22.14 -24.38 14.59
CA ARG A 272 -22.37 -25.84 14.48
C ARG A 272 -23.71 -26.28 15.06
N ARG A 273 -24.14 -25.70 16.18
CA ARG A 273 -25.38 -26.08 16.85
C ARG A 273 -26.61 -25.69 16.03
N GLU A 274 -26.58 -24.54 15.39
CA GLU A 274 -27.68 -24.00 14.56
C GLU A 274 -27.56 -24.41 13.08
N ALA A 275 -26.46 -25.07 12.69
CA ALA A 275 -26.13 -25.42 11.30
C ALA A 275 -26.10 -24.20 10.35
N GLU A 276 -25.50 -23.10 10.84
CA GLU A 276 -25.36 -21.84 10.09
C GLU A 276 -23.93 -21.69 9.52
N GLU A 277 -23.84 -21.32 8.25
CA GLU A 277 -22.54 -21.10 7.60
C GLU A 277 -21.87 -19.78 8.07
N PRO A 278 -20.53 -19.74 8.18
CA PRO A 278 -19.59 -20.84 8.01
C PRO A 278 -19.60 -21.82 9.19
N MET A 279 -19.63 -23.13 8.92
CA MET A 279 -19.48 -24.17 9.97
C MET A 279 -18.02 -24.62 10.19
N ASP A 280 -17.13 -24.23 9.28
CA ASP A 280 -15.69 -24.38 9.40
C ASP A 280 -15.03 -22.99 9.38
N PHE A 281 -14.35 -22.66 10.47
CA PHE A 281 -13.62 -21.41 10.64
C PHE A 281 -12.12 -21.56 10.38
N SER A 282 -11.67 -22.67 9.78
CA SER A 282 -10.31 -22.76 9.26
C SER A 282 -10.04 -21.63 8.26
N TYR A 283 -8.82 -21.11 8.23
CA TYR A 283 -8.47 -20.00 7.34
C TYR A 283 -8.90 -20.26 5.90
N LYS A 284 -8.74 -21.51 5.42
CA LYS A 284 -9.11 -21.89 4.06
C LYS A 284 -10.63 -21.91 3.82
N ALA A 285 -11.43 -22.30 4.82
CA ALA A 285 -12.88 -22.28 4.68
C ALA A 285 -13.45 -20.85 4.70
N LEU A 286 -12.76 -19.91 5.34
CA LEU A 286 -13.22 -18.53 5.48
C LEU A 286 -13.00 -17.65 4.25
N LEU A 287 -12.20 -18.10 3.28
CA LEU A 287 -11.82 -17.30 2.11
C LEU A 287 -13.02 -16.74 1.32
N PRO A 288 -14.12 -17.47 1.09
CA PRO A 288 -15.30 -16.90 0.43
C PRO A 288 -16.01 -15.78 1.20
N TRP A 289 -15.65 -15.56 2.48
CA TRP A 289 -16.35 -14.66 3.39
C TRP A 289 -15.58 -13.38 3.71
N VAL A 290 -14.24 -13.43 3.64
CA VAL A 290 -13.37 -12.42 4.26
C VAL A 290 -12.76 -11.43 3.27
N TRP A 291 -12.91 -11.68 1.97
CA TRP A 291 -12.31 -10.86 0.91
C TRP A 291 -13.35 -9.98 0.21
N TYR A 292 -12.98 -8.71 0.04
CA TYR A 292 -13.72 -7.77 -0.81
C TYR A 292 -12.85 -7.16 -1.92
N ALA A 293 -11.55 -6.95 -1.69
CA ALA A 293 -10.60 -6.36 -2.64
C ALA A 293 -9.49 -7.36 -3.04
N ASP A 294 -9.87 -8.48 -3.68
CA ASP A 294 -8.97 -9.57 -4.06
C ASP A 294 -8.40 -9.44 -5.49
N SER A 295 -7.08 -9.48 -5.61
CA SER A 295 -6.34 -9.53 -6.87
C SER A 295 -6.73 -10.65 -7.86
N ARG A 296 -7.39 -11.73 -7.42
CA ARG A 296 -7.71 -12.91 -8.26
C ARG A 296 -8.71 -12.64 -9.39
N ASP A 297 -9.73 -11.85 -9.14
CA ASP A 297 -10.83 -11.60 -10.10
C ASP A 297 -10.71 -10.23 -10.76
N TRP A 298 -9.48 -9.77 -10.98
CA TRP A 298 -9.21 -8.44 -11.49
C TRP A 298 -9.75 -7.38 -10.50
N ALA A 299 -9.32 -7.36 -9.23
CA ALA A 299 -9.65 -6.30 -8.24
C ALA A 299 -9.33 -4.85 -8.67
N PHE A 300 -8.82 -4.66 -9.88
CA PHE A 300 -8.78 -3.37 -10.56
C PHE A 300 -10.08 -3.03 -11.31
N SER A 301 -11.07 -3.91 -11.30
CA SER A 301 -12.38 -3.73 -11.92
C SER A 301 -13.43 -3.33 -10.87
N MET A 302 -14.28 -2.39 -11.27
CA MET A 302 -15.40 -1.87 -10.49
C MET A 302 -16.33 -3.02 -10.05
N PRO A 303 -16.89 -2.98 -8.84
CA PRO A 303 -17.24 -1.76 -8.09
C PRO A 303 -16.30 -1.42 -6.92
N THR A 304 -15.13 -2.04 -6.83
CA THR A 304 -14.28 -2.01 -5.62
C THR A 304 -13.26 -0.85 -5.58
N GLY A 305 -13.24 0.02 -6.60
CA GLY A 305 -12.40 1.23 -6.64
C GLY A 305 -11.12 1.15 -7.49
N GLY A 306 -10.88 0.01 -8.15
CA GLY A 306 -9.79 -0.10 -9.14
C GLY A 306 -8.41 -0.12 -8.51
N SER A 307 -7.57 0.89 -8.76
CA SER A 307 -6.28 1.09 -8.06
C SER A 307 -6.43 1.70 -6.67
N ARG A 308 -7.64 2.11 -6.30
CA ARG A 308 -8.04 2.64 -4.99
C ARG A 308 -9.15 1.77 -4.41
N ASN A 309 -9.56 2.01 -3.17
CA ASN A 309 -10.81 1.47 -2.67
C ASN A 309 -11.86 2.59 -2.61
N VAL A 310 -13.14 2.24 -2.68
CA VAL A 310 -14.24 3.18 -2.44
C VAL A 310 -14.35 3.42 -0.93
N ALA A 311 -14.39 4.69 -0.51
CA ALA A 311 -14.52 5.04 0.90
C ALA A 311 -15.82 4.48 1.50
N GLY A 312 -15.74 3.95 2.72
CA GLY A 312 -16.84 3.23 3.39
C GLY A 312 -17.07 1.79 2.90
N ARG A 313 -16.43 1.38 1.81
CA ARG A 313 -16.59 0.06 1.19
C ARG A 313 -15.28 -0.72 1.20
N PHE A 314 -14.78 -1.02 2.40
CA PHE A 314 -13.50 -1.70 2.58
C PHE A 314 -13.53 -2.61 3.82
N GLY A 315 -12.68 -3.64 3.82
CA GLY A 315 -12.39 -4.46 5.00
C GLY A 315 -13.63 -5.03 5.69
N ALA A 316 -13.72 -4.79 7.00
CA ALA A 316 -14.83 -5.25 7.84
C ALA A 316 -16.19 -4.71 7.40
N ARG A 317 -16.26 -3.50 6.84
CA ARG A 317 -17.53 -2.90 6.41
C ARG A 317 -18.13 -3.60 5.19
N GLU A 318 -17.28 -4.22 4.39
CA GLU A 318 -17.68 -4.62 3.04
C GLU A 318 -17.52 -6.12 2.74
N SER A 319 -16.65 -6.82 3.47
CA SER A 319 -16.58 -8.29 3.43
C SER A 319 -17.90 -8.95 3.84
N ARG A 320 -18.21 -10.14 3.31
CA ARG A 320 -19.43 -10.87 3.66
C ARG A 320 -19.48 -11.20 5.15
N MET A 321 -18.37 -11.65 5.70
CA MET A 321 -18.21 -11.91 7.13
C MET A 321 -18.47 -10.65 7.95
N GLY A 322 -17.81 -9.55 7.60
CA GLY A 322 -17.95 -8.31 8.35
C GLY A 322 -19.37 -7.73 8.31
N LYS A 323 -20.04 -7.77 7.14
CA LYS A 323 -21.46 -7.39 7.03
C LYS A 323 -22.37 -8.24 7.93
N ALA A 324 -22.19 -9.57 7.91
CA ALA A 324 -22.96 -10.46 8.76
C ALA A 324 -22.69 -10.19 10.24
N LEU A 325 -21.40 -10.08 10.62
CA LEU A 325 -20.94 -9.79 11.97
C LEU A 325 -21.57 -8.51 12.54
N LEU A 326 -21.49 -7.41 11.79
CA LEU A 326 -21.99 -6.11 12.21
C LEU A 326 -23.52 -6.04 12.25
N ALA A 327 -24.21 -6.77 11.37
CA ALA A 327 -25.67 -6.77 11.30
C ALA A 327 -26.32 -7.60 12.42
N THR A 328 -25.73 -8.72 12.82
CA THR A 328 -26.40 -9.70 13.69
C THR A 328 -25.68 -10.01 14.99
N HIS A 329 -24.35 -9.84 15.05
CA HIS A 329 -23.53 -10.30 16.18
C HIS A 329 -22.88 -9.17 16.99
N GLY A 330 -22.93 -7.92 16.52
CA GLY A 330 -22.21 -6.80 17.15
C GLY A 330 -22.47 -6.65 18.65
N SER A 331 -23.72 -6.82 19.09
CA SER A 331 -24.11 -6.75 20.52
C SER A 331 -23.79 -8.02 21.33
N TRP A 332 -23.42 -9.12 20.68
CA TRP A 332 -23.19 -10.41 21.32
C TRP A 332 -21.72 -10.65 21.66
N LEU A 333 -20.81 -9.87 21.04
CA LEU A 333 -19.38 -10.02 21.19
C LEU A 333 -18.82 -9.04 22.22
N SER A 334 -17.72 -9.43 22.85
CA SER A 334 -16.91 -8.48 23.59
C SER A 334 -16.35 -7.44 22.62
N ALA A 335 -16.14 -6.20 23.09
CA ALA A 335 -15.52 -5.15 22.27
C ALA A 335 -14.14 -5.58 21.74
N ASN A 336 -13.39 -6.37 22.51
CA ASN A 336 -12.09 -6.89 22.12
C ASN A 336 -12.19 -7.93 20.98
N ASP A 337 -13.13 -8.86 21.06
CA ASP A 337 -13.29 -9.90 20.03
C ASP A 337 -13.81 -9.31 18.72
N LEU A 338 -14.77 -8.37 18.81
CA LEU A 338 -15.22 -7.60 17.65
C LEU A 338 -14.06 -6.83 17.02
N HIS A 339 -13.22 -6.18 17.83
CA HIS A 339 -12.06 -5.44 17.33
C HIS A 339 -11.01 -6.35 16.66
N ARG A 340 -10.73 -7.54 17.23
CA ARG A 340 -9.82 -8.51 16.62
C ARG A 340 -10.28 -8.96 15.23
N VAL A 341 -11.56 -9.31 15.10
CA VAL A 341 -12.12 -9.76 13.81
C VAL A 341 -12.18 -8.62 12.80
N THR A 342 -12.66 -7.44 13.20
CA THR A 342 -12.74 -6.28 12.30
C THR A 342 -11.36 -5.78 11.86
N LEU A 343 -10.38 -5.73 12.77
CA LEU A 343 -8.98 -5.41 12.43
C LEU A 343 -8.41 -6.40 11.42
N TRP A 344 -8.61 -7.69 11.62
CA TRP A 344 -8.13 -8.69 10.68
C TRP A 344 -8.73 -8.50 9.28
N LEU A 345 -10.04 -8.25 9.19
CA LEU A 345 -10.72 -7.97 7.92
C LEU A 345 -10.21 -6.68 7.25
N ASP A 346 -9.96 -5.62 8.04
CA ASP A 346 -9.42 -4.35 7.56
C ASP A 346 -7.97 -4.45 7.09
N VAL A 347 -7.19 -5.39 7.61
CA VAL A 347 -5.77 -5.55 7.28
C VAL A 347 -5.56 -6.70 6.30
N ASN A 348 -6.48 -6.81 5.34
CA ASN A 348 -6.45 -7.80 4.26
C ASN A 348 -6.37 -9.23 4.79
N SER A 349 -7.09 -9.58 5.85
CA SER A 349 -7.37 -10.95 6.30
C SER A 349 -6.17 -11.91 6.18
N MET A 350 -4.98 -11.48 6.63
CA MET A 350 -3.75 -12.22 6.37
C MET A 350 -3.72 -13.56 7.10
N GLN A 351 -3.14 -14.58 6.45
CA GLN A 351 -2.88 -15.87 7.10
C GLN A 351 -1.66 -15.78 8.01
N TYR A 352 -0.55 -15.31 7.44
CA TYR A 352 0.76 -15.34 8.04
C TYR A 352 1.38 -13.95 8.11
N SER A 353 2.22 -13.77 9.12
CA SER A 353 2.94 -12.53 9.39
C SER A 353 4.33 -12.51 8.78
N ARG A 354 4.83 -13.68 8.37
CA ARG A 354 6.16 -13.86 7.81
C ARG A 354 6.12 -14.84 6.64
N TYR A 355 6.91 -14.50 5.62
CA TYR A 355 7.16 -15.34 4.45
C TYR A 355 7.89 -16.65 4.79
N HIS A 356 7.46 -17.74 4.15
CA HIS A 356 7.79 -19.12 4.53
C HIS A 356 9.23 -19.57 4.34
N ALA A 357 10.04 -18.87 3.55
CA ALA A 357 11.16 -19.51 2.88
C ALA A 357 12.50 -18.82 3.17
N THR A 358 13.32 -19.47 3.99
CA THR A 358 14.78 -19.26 4.01
C THR A 358 15.42 -20.30 3.09
N TYR A 359 16.20 -19.86 2.11
CA TYR A 359 16.95 -20.76 1.23
C TYR A 359 18.05 -21.42 2.07
N ASN A 360 18.02 -22.75 2.19
CA ASN A 360 19.16 -23.50 2.75
C ASN A 360 20.11 -23.87 1.58
N PRO A 361 21.29 -23.23 1.47
CA PRO A 361 22.22 -23.50 0.38
C PRO A 361 22.82 -24.91 0.46
N GLY A 362 22.91 -25.50 1.66
CA GLY A 362 23.45 -26.85 1.87
C GLY A 362 22.48 -27.97 1.49
N ALA A 363 21.17 -27.70 1.54
CA ALA A 363 20.12 -28.66 1.19
C ALA A 363 19.50 -28.41 -0.20
N TYR A 364 19.85 -27.31 -0.86
CA TYR A 364 19.21 -26.85 -2.11
C TYR A 364 17.68 -26.81 -2.01
N ALA A 365 17.16 -26.51 -0.82
CA ALA A 365 15.75 -26.60 -0.48
C ALA A 365 15.29 -25.38 0.33
N TRP A 366 14.00 -25.08 0.24
CA TRP A 366 13.33 -24.07 1.06
C TRP A 366 12.78 -24.75 2.31
N GLU A 367 13.23 -24.32 3.48
CA GLU A 367 12.77 -24.89 4.75
C GLU A 367 11.61 -24.09 5.33
N SER A 368 10.54 -24.81 5.72
CA SER A 368 9.26 -24.25 6.17
C SER A 368 9.17 -24.03 7.69
N GLN A 369 10.30 -24.01 8.40
CA GLN A 369 10.39 -24.20 9.87
C GLN A 369 9.46 -23.27 10.68
N THR A 370 9.13 -22.09 10.17
CA THR A 370 8.28 -21.11 10.87
C THR A 370 6.77 -21.25 10.62
N THR A 371 6.32 -22.17 9.75
CA THR A 371 4.89 -22.30 9.43
C THR A 371 4.13 -22.90 10.60
N ALA A 372 4.56 -24.08 11.06
CA ALA A 372 3.94 -24.76 12.20
C ALA A 372 3.94 -23.88 13.46
N GLN A 373 4.97 -23.07 13.65
CA GLN A 373 5.05 -22.10 14.75
C GLN A 373 4.00 -20.99 14.61
N GLN A 374 3.85 -20.39 13.42
CA GLN A 374 2.79 -19.41 13.16
C GLN A 374 1.39 -20.02 13.30
N GLU A 375 1.19 -21.26 12.84
CA GLU A 375 -0.06 -22.02 12.99
C GLU A 375 -0.36 -22.37 14.45
N ALA A 376 0.67 -22.56 15.28
CA ALA A 376 0.54 -22.70 16.73
C ALA A 376 0.29 -21.35 17.46
N GLY A 377 0.17 -20.25 16.73
CA GLY A 377 -0.06 -18.91 17.28
C GLY A 377 1.20 -18.22 17.82
N GLU A 378 2.40 -18.74 17.53
CA GLU A 378 3.65 -18.13 17.98
C GLU A 378 3.93 -16.80 17.27
N ALA A 379 4.58 -15.88 17.99
CA ALA A 379 4.96 -14.56 17.51
C ALA A 379 6.20 -14.61 16.60
N ILE A 380 6.02 -14.89 15.30
CA ILE A 380 7.14 -14.95 14.36
C ILE A 380 7.30 -13.62 13.59
N TRP A 381 8.33 -12.87 13.95
CA TRP A 381 8.68 -11.58 13.35
C TRP A 381 9.29 -11.73 11.94
N PRO A 382 9.00 -10.80 11.01
CA PRO A 382 9.71 -10.70 9.73
C PRO A 382 11.22 -10.53 9.92
N THR A 383 12.01 -11.02 8.97
CA THR A 383 13.49 -11.00 9.04
C THR A 383 14.13 -9.69 8.66
N PHE A 384 13.43 -8.84 7.91
CA PHE A 384 13.94 -7.59 7.35
C PHE A 384 13.09 -6.42 7.83
N GLU A 385 13.72 -5.27 8.06
CA GLU A 385 13.06 -3.98 8.38
C GLU A 385 12.18 -4.01 9.64
N VAL A 386 12.42 -4.98 10.53
CA VAL A 386 11.72 -5.14 11.81
C VAL A 386 12.73 -5.42 12.91
N ASP A 387 12.76 -4.54 13.90
CA ASP A 387 13.44 -4.76 15.17
C ASP A 387 12.37 -5.15 16.22
N PRO A 388 12.35 -6.39 16.72
CA PRO A 388 11.40 -6.82 17.75
C PRO A 388 11.49 -6.01 19.06
N SER A 389 12.65 -5.39 19.35
CA SER A 389 12.83 -4.53 20.53
C SER A 389 12.29 -3.11 20.32
N ASN A 390 12.14 -2.69 19.06
CA ASN A 390 11.45 -1.47 18.66
C ASN A 390 10.52 -1.72 17.46
N PRO A 391 9.37 -2.41 17.67
CA PRO A 391 8.50 -2.79 16.56
C PRO A 391 7.97 -1.59 15.76
N THR A 392 7.77 -0.46 16.42
CA THR A 392 7.28 0.78 15.80
C THR A 392 8.31 1.43 14.88
N GLY A 393 9.61 1.24 15.13
CA GLY A 393 10.68 1.95 14.42
C GLY A 393 10.71 3.46 14.68
N VAL A 394 10.00 3.93 15.71
CA VAL A 394 10.10 5.32 16.17
C VAL A 394 11.46 5.52 16.83
N GLU A 395 12.13 6.62 16.52
CA GLU A 395 13.47 6.92 17.03
C GLU A 395 13.44 7.17 18.54
N SER A 396 14.11 6.33 19.32
CA SER A 396 14.26 6.51 20.76
C SER A 396 15.45 7.42 21.11
N GLY A 397 15.37 8.13 22.23
CA GLY A 397 16.48 8.95 22.73
C GLY A 397 16.81 10.23 21.94
N ARG A 398 16.01 10.56 20.92
CA ARG A 398 16.11 11.84 20.18
C ARG A 398 15.08 12.85 20.70
N PRO A 399 15.38 14.16 20.74
CA PRO A 399 14.38 15.18 21.04
C PRO A 399 13.33 15.26 19.92
N LEU A 400 12.11 15.67 20.28
CA LEU A 400 11.09 16.03 19.29
C LEU A 400 11.52 17.29 18.51
N PRO A 401 11.02 17.47 17.27
CA PRO A 401 11.14 18.74 16.56
C PRO A 401 10.41 19.85 17.34
N ASP A 402 10.86 21.09 17.11
CA ASP A 402 10.38 22.28 17.82
C ASP A 402 8.98 22.76 17.38
#